data_AF-A0A165S781-F1
#
_entry.id   AF-A0A165S781-F1
#
_cell.length_a   1.000
_cell.length_b   1.000
_cell.length_c   1.000
_cell.angle_alpha   90.00
_cell.angle_beta   90.00
_cell.angle_gamma   90.00
#
_symmetry.space_group_name_H-M   'P 1'
#
loop_
_entity.id
_entity.type
_entity.pdbx_description
1 polymer ?
#
loop_
_entity_poly.entity_id
_entity_poly.type
_entity_poly.pdbx_seq_one_letter_code
_entity_poly.pdbx_strand_id
1 'polypeptide(L)'
;SMLIRLLYYLQVISVTALFMIDSVDGLSATSNVSKEFIAMILIPIMGNAPGKLSIHLSPDFYLAVRGSLPLSMAVAVGSGVQLALFIIPFMVCLAWWAHKPLTLLFDPVEAITLVVTTVVVAFMTTNGRSNWLEGAILICKSGFAYLTHS
;
A
#
# COMPACT_ATOMS: atom_id res chain seq x y z
N SER A 1 -6.01 27.96 13.19
CA SER A 1 -4.71 27.31 13.48
C SER A 1 -4.62 25.91 12.87
N MET A 2 -5.60 25.01 13.04
CA MET A 2 -5.54 23.63 12.49
C MET A 2 -5.82 23.53 10.98
N LEU A 3 -6.83 24.24 10.45
CA LEU A 3 -7.16 24.24 9.02
C LEU A 3 -5.99 24.71 8.13
N ILE A 4 -5.31 25.79 8.55
CA ILE A 4 -4.17 26.36 7.83
C ILE A 4 -3.03 25.34 7.72
N ARG A 5 -2.78 24.56 8.78
CA ARG A 5 -1.75 23.51 8.77
C ARG A 5 -2.12 22.37 7.83
N LEU A 6 -3.39 21.95 7.81
CA LEU A 6 -3.85 20.90 6.90
C LEU A 6 -3.68 21.32 5.44
N LEU A 7 -4.11 22.54 5.11
CA LEU A 7 -3.97 23.08 3.75
C LEU A 7 -2.49 23.19 3.34
N TYR A 8 -1.63 23.62 4.24
CA TYR A 8 -0.19 23.66 4.01
C TYR A 8 0.40 22.26 3.72
N TYR A 9 0.09 21.25 4.54
CA TYR A 9 0.57 19.89 4.30
C TYR A 9 0.03 19.29 3.00
N LEU A 10 -1.25 19.53 2.66
CA LEU A 10 -1.83 19.06 1.39
C LEU A 10 -1.11 19.66 0.19
N GLN A 11 -0.75 20.95 0.23
CA GLN A 11 0.01 21.60 -0.83
C GLN A 11 1.40 20.99 -0.98
N VAL A 12 2.12 20.81 0.13
CA VAL A 12 3.47 20.20 0.12
C VAL A 12 3.41 18.77 -0.42
N ILE A 13 2.48 17.95 0.09
CA ILE A 13 2.30 16.55 -0.37
C ILE A 13 1.95 16.51 -1.84
N SER A 14 1.06 17.39 -2.33
CA SER A 14 0.69 17.44 -3.74
C SER A 14 1.88 17.78 -4.64
N VAL A 15 2.71 18.74 -4.24
CA VAL A 15 3.92 19.11 -5.01
C VAL A 15 4.92 17.96 -5.02
N THR A 16 5.16 17.31 -3.86
CA THR A 16 6.04 16.15 -3.78
C THR A 16 5.52 14.97 -4.61
N ALA A 17 4.20 14.73 -4.63
CA ALA A 17 3.60 13.67 -5.43
C ALA A 17 3.79 13.91 -6.94
N LEU A 18 3.71 15.17 -7.40
CA LEU A 18 4.00 15.51 -8.80
C LEU A 18 5.44 15.20 -9.18
N PHE A 19 6.42 15.65 -8.37
CA PHE A 19 7.83 15.33 -8.61
C PHE A 19 8.12 13.83 -8.56
N MET A 20 7.40 13.09 -7.71
CA MET A 20 7.51 11.64 -7.62
C MET A 20 7.02 10.96 -8.91
N ILE A 21 5.87 11.39 -9.47
CA ILE A 21 5.35 10.86 -10.74
C ILE A 21 6.34 11.12 -11.88
N ASP A 22 6.88 12.34 -11.99
CA ASP A 22 7.88 12.68 -13.01
C ASP A 22 9.15 11.84 -12.87
N SER A 23 9.56 11.54 -11.63
CA SER A 23 10.72 10.70 -11.35
C SER A 23 10.48 9.23 -11.75
N VAL A 24 9.25 8.72 -11.64
CA VAL A 24 8.89 7.37 -12.08
C VAL A 24 9.02 7.26 -13.60
N ASP A 25 8.54 8.26 -14.34
CA ASP A 25 8.65 8.28 -15.80
C ASP A 25 10.11 8.37 -16.26
N GLY A 26 10.93 9.20 -15.58
CA GLY A 26 12.37 9.28 -15.85
C GLY A 26 13.13 7.99 -15.51
N LEU A 27 12.75 7.31 -14.43
CA LEU A 27 13.37 6.05 -14.00
C LEU A 27 13.01 4.90 -14.96
N SER A 28 11.75 4.80 -15.38
CA SER A 28 11.30 3.78 -16.34
C SER A 28 11.94 3.97 -17.73
N ALA A 29 12.28 5.20 -18.11
CA ALA A 29 12.97 5.48 -19.37
C ALA A 29 14.48 5.15 -19.34
N THR A 30 15.12 5.26 -18.16
CA THR A 30 16.57 5.09 -18.01
C THR A 30 16.97 3.69 -17.53
N SER A 31 16.08 3.01 -16.81
CA SER A 31 16.30 1.67 -16.25
C SER A 31 15.35 0.65 -16.88
N ASN A 32 15.76 -0.61 -16.94
CA ASN A 32 14.95 -1.71 -17.48
C ASN A 32 13.83 -2.17 -16.51
N VAL A 33 13.37 -1.27 -15.64
CA VAL A 33 12.37 -1.55 -14.61
C VAL A 33 11.01 -1.08 -15.12
N SER A 34 10.01 -1.98 -15.05
CA SER A 34 8.67 -1.67 -15.52
C SER A 34 7.98 -0.62 -14.64
N LYS A 35 7.16 0.23 -15.26
CA LYS A 35 6.37 1.25 -14.55
C LYS A 35 5.41 0.59 -13.55
N GLU A 36 4.91 -0.58 -13.89
CA GLU A 36 4.05 -1.44 -13.07
C GLU A 36 4.78 -1.89 -11.80
N PHE A 37 6.04 -2.33 -11.89
CA PHE A 37 6.84 -2.72 -10.72
C PHE A 37 7.07 -1.54 -9.77
N ILE A 38 7.41 -0.38 -10.33
CA ILE A 38 7.62 0.84 -9.55
C ILE A 38 6.31 1.22 -8.84
N ALA A 39 5.19 1.28 -9.57
CA ALA A 39 3.90 1.69 -9.06
C ALA A 39 3.32 0.72 -8.01
N MET A 40 3.44 -0.59 -8.21
CA MET A 40 2.84 -1.60 -7.33
C MET A 40 3.71 -1.98 -6.13
N ILE A 41 5.03 -1.86 -6.22
CA ILE A 41 5.95 -2.34 -5.16
C ILE A 41 6.71 -1.17 -4.54
N LEU A 42 7.40 -0.37 -5.35
CA LEU A 42 8.30 0.67 -4.84
C LEU A 42 7.52 1.81 -4.15
N ILE A 43 6.44 2.30 -4.79
CA ILE A 43 5.63 3.40 -4.25
C ILE A 43 4.97 3.02 -2.91
N PRO A 44 4.27 1.87 -2.75
CA PRO A 44 3.66 1.52 -1.47
C PRO A 44 4.69 1.28 -0.35
N ILE A 45 5.87 0.75 -0.67
CA ILE A 45 6.95 0.61 0.31
C ILE A 45 7.43 1.99 0.76
N MET A 46 7.75 2.88 -0.18
CA MET A 46 8.26 4.22 0.13
C MET A 46 7.22 5.12 0.80
N GLY A 47 5.94 5.00 0.42
CA GLY A 47 4.83 5.76 1.01
C GLY A 47 4.48 5.31 2.43
N ASN A 48 4.72 4.04 2.78
CA ASN A 48 4.54 3.51 4.12
C ASN A 48 5.84 3.47 4.94
N ALA A 49 7.00 3.70 4.32
CA ALA A 49 8.31 3.81 4.97
C ALA A 49 8.61 5.10 5.75
N PRO A 50 7.90 6.26 5.62
CA PRO A 50 8.28 7.47 6.35
C PRO A 50 8.30 7.25 7.87
N GLY A 51 7.48 6.30 8.36
CA GLY A 51 7.41 5.89 9.76
C GLY A 51 8.40 4.81 10.20
N LYS A 52 9.16 4.14 9.30
CA LYS A 52 10.10 3.07 9.69
C LYS A 52 11.39 3.58 10.35
N LEU A 53 11.78 4.84 10.11
CA LEU A 53 12.88 5.50 10.83
C LEU A 53 12.41 6.11 12.16
N SER A 54 11.11 6.37 12.30
CA SER A 54 10.46 6.79 13.55
C SER A 54 9.66 5.62 14.13
N ILE A 55 10.38 4.60 14.60
CA ILE A 55 9.82 3.44 15.31
C ILE A 55 8.94 3.85 16.51
N HIS A 56 9.07 5.09 17.00
CA HIS A 56 8.30 5.62 18.12
C HIS A 56 6.91 6.21 17.76
N LEU A 57 6.59 6.45 16.48
CA LEU A 57 5.42 7.28 16.12
C LEU A 57 4.32 6.56 15.34
N SER A 58 4.56 5.34 14.85
CA SER A 58 3.52 4.59 14.12
C SER A 58 2.56 3.91 15.12
N PRO A 59 1.26 4.26 15.13
CA PRO A 59 0.30 3.72 16.11
C PRO A 59 0.16 2.20 15.99
N ASP A 60 0.29 1.62 14.79
CA ASP A 60 0.27 0.18 14.58
C ASP A 60 1.43 -0.55 15.28
N PHE A 61 2.65 -0.01 15.17
CA PHE A 61 3.83 -0.55 15.85
C PHE A 61 3.74 -0.37 17.37
N TYR A 62 3.31 0.82 17.82
CA TYR A 62 3.11 1.10 19.24
C TYR A 62 2.14 0.09 19.88
N LEU A 63 1.07 -0.26 19.15
CA LEU A 63 0.02 -1.15 19.63
C LEU A 63 0.39 -2.64 19.55
N ALA A 64 1.20 -3.00 18.55
CA ALA A 64 1.81 -4.33 18.44
C ALA A 64 2.84 -4.57 19.56
N VAL A 65 3.69 -3.60 19.88
CA VAL A 65 4.68 -3.68 20.98
C VAL A 65 4.02 -3.68 22.36
N ARG A 66 2.85 -3.05 22.51
CA ARG A 66 2.06 -3.08 23.76
C ARG A 66 1.11 -4.28 23.90
N GLY A 67 1.20 -5.28 23.00
CA GLY A 67 0.59 -6.60 23.20
C GLY A 67 -0.84 -6.77 22.71
N SER A 68 -1.33 -5.89 21.83
CA SER A 68 -2.67 -6.06 21.20
C SER A 68 -2.57 -6.20 19.69
N LEU A 69 -1.95 -7.31 19.25
CA LEU A 69 -1.90 -7.73 17.84
C LEU A 69 -3.27 -7.68 17.12
N PRO A 70 -4.40 -8.05 17.75
CA PRO A 70 -5.71 -7.95 17.10
C PRO A 70 -6.13 -6.50 16.77
N LEU A 71 -5.75 -5.54 17.62
CA LEU A 71 -6.10 -4.13 17.43
C LEU A 71 -5.23 -3.48 16.34
N SER A 72 -3.95 -3.84 16.27
CA SER A 72 -3.06 -3.41 15.17
C SER A 72 -3.50 -4.00 13.82
N MET A 73 -3.89 -5.28 13.80
CA MET A 73 -4.45 -5.91 12.60
C MET A 73 -5.75 -5.24 12.17
N ALA A 74 -6.62 -4.85 13.10
CA ALA A 74 -7.85 -4.14 12.78
C ALA A 74 -7.60 -2.77 12.11
N VAL A 75 -6.60 -2.01 12.58
CA VAL A 75 -6.22 -0.72 11.99
C VAL A 75 -5.61 -0.91 10.60
N ALA A 76 -4.69 -1.87 10.44
CA ALA A 76 -4.07 -2.18 9.16
C ALA A 76 -5.08 -2.67 8.11
N VAL A 77 -5.96 -3.61 8.46
CA VAL A 77 -6.99 -4.12 7.55
C VAL A 77 -8.03 -3.03 7.26
N GLY A 78 -8.43 -2.25 8.27
CA GLY A 78 -9.40 -1.16 8.12
C GLY A 78 -8.96 -0.11 7.10
N SER A 79 -7.69 0.32 7.15
CA SER A 79 -7.13 1.26 6.17
C SER A 79 -7.08 0.69 4.74
N GLY A 80 -6.75 -0.60 4.59
CA GLY A 80 -6.78 -1.29 3.29
C GLY A 80 -8.19 -1.43 2.71
N VAL A 81 -9.17 -1.77 3.54
CA VAL A 81 -10.59 -1.86 3.13
C VAL A 81 -11.14 -0.48 2.73
N GLN A 82 -10.76 0.59 3.45
CA GLN A 82 -11.14 1.95 3.08
C GLN A 82 -10.54 2.37 1.73
N LEU A 83 -9.28 2.02 1.48
CA LEU A 83 -8.66 2.24 0.17
C LEU A 83 -9.44 1.50 -0.94
N ALA A 84 -9.74 0.22 -0.73
CA ALA A 84 -10.39 -0.63 -1.71
C ALA A 84 -11.85 -0.25 -2.02
N LEU A 85 -12.66 0.01 -0.98
CA LEU A 85 -14.11 0.23 -1.11
C LEU A 85 -14.49 1.69 -1.34
N PHE A 86 -13.62 2.64 -1.02
CA PHE A 86 -13.93 4.07 -1.16
C PHE A 86 -13.00 4.76 -2.14
N ILE A 87 -11.68 4.68 -1.94
CA ILE A 87 -10.72 5.49 -2.70
C ILE A 87 -10.62 5.03 -4.16
N ILE A 88 -10.51 3.72 -4.41
CA ILE A 88 -10.43 3.18 -5.79
C ILE A 88 -11.70 3.49 -6.61
N PRO A 89 -12.93 3.17 -6.16
CA PRO A 89 -14.12 3.49 -6.95
C PRO A 89 -14.32 5.00 -7.12
N PHE A 90 -13.97 5.81 -6.13
CA PHE A 90 -13.99 7.26 -6.27
C PHE A 90 -13.02 7.76 -7.36
N MET A 91 -11.81 7.19 -7.44
CA MET A 91 -10.84 7.52 -8.49
C MET A 91 -11.34 7.11 -9.89
N VAL A 92 -12.04 5.98 -10.03
CA VAL A 92 -12.66 5.57 -11.29
C VAL A 92 -13.73 6.57 -11.72
N CYS A 93 -14.61 6.99 -10.80
CA CYS A 93 -15.61 8.01 -11.08
C CYS A 93 -14.98 9.36 -11.51
N LEU A 94 -13.91 9.79 -10.85
CA LEU A 94 -13.18 11.01 -11.22
C LEU A 94 -12.51 10.89 -12.60
N ALA A 95 -11.93 9.73 -12.92
CA ALA A 95 -11.33 9.49 -14.22
C ALA A 95 -12.36 9.57 -15.34
N TRP A 96 -13.56 9.02 -15.13
CA TRP A 96 -14.68 9.14 -16.08
C TRP A 96 -15.13 10.59 -16.25
N TRP A 97 -15.18 11.37 -15.16
CA TRP A 97 -15.48 12.80 -15.23
C TRP A 97 -14.42 13.59 -15.99
N ALA A 98 -13.15 13.18 -15.91
CA ALA A 98 -12.03 13.74 -16.67
C ALA A 98 -11.86 13.12 -18.08
N HIS A 99 -12.86 12.36 -18.57
CA HIS A 99 -12.84 11.66 -19.86
C HIS A 99 -11.64 10.73 -20.09
N LYS A 100 -11.06 10.16 -19.02
CA LYS A 100 -10.01 9.14 -19.09
C LYS A 100 -10.58 7.74 -18.87
N PRO A 101 -10.31 6.75 -19.74
CA PRO A 101 -10.81 5.39 -19.57
C PRO A 101 -9.99 4.65 -18.49
N LEU A 102 -10.35 4.86 -17.23
CA LEU A 102 -9.86 4.03 -16.13
C LEU A 102 -10.91 2.95 -15.85
N THR A 103 -10.50 1.68 -15.88
CA THR A 103 -11.36 0.54 -15.57
C THR A 103 -10.76 -0.23 -14.40
N LEU A 104 -11.61 -0.95 -13.67
CA LEU A 104 -11.20 -1.82 -12.56
C LEU A 104 -10.73 -3.20 -13.05
N LEU A 105 -10.21 -3.26 -14.28
CA LEU A 105 -9.83 -4.50 -14.93
C LEU A 105 -8.36 -4.76 -14.62
N PHE A 106 -8.13 -5.58 -13.60
CA PHE A 106 -6.81 -6.05 -13.23
C PHE A 106 -6.34 -7.14 -14.19
N ASP A 107 -5.03 -7.21 -14.41
CA ASP A 107 -4.46 -8.36 -15.10
C ASP A 107 -4.73 -9.65 -14.31
N PRO A 108 -4.86 -10.82 -14.97
CA PRO A 108 -5.17 -12.07 -14.29
C PRO A 108 -4.21 -12.37 -13.12
N VAL A 109 -2.93 -12.03 -13.28
CA VAL A 109 -1.90 -12.22 -12.24
C VAL A 109 -2.15 -11.31 -11.03
N GLU A 110 -2.50 -10.05 -11.25
CA GLU A 110 -2.81 -9.09 -10.19
C GLU A 110 -4.08 -9.49 -9.45
N ALA A 111 -5.12 -9.88 -10.18
CA ALA A 111 -6.40 -10.33 -9.63
C ALA A 111 -6.20 -11.57 -8.74
N ILE A 112 -5.46 -12.58 -9.21
CA ILE A 112 -5.15 -13.78 -8.42
C ILE A 112 -4.35 -13.41 -7.17
N THR A 113 -3.34 -12.55 -7.30
CA THR A 113 -2.50 -12.12 -6.18
C THR A 113 -3.31 -11.38 -5.11
N LEU A 114 -4.22 -10.50 -5.53
CA LEU A 114 -5.15 -9.80 -4.64
C LEU A 114 -6.06 -10.79 -3.91
N VAL A 115 -6.70 -11.71 -4.63
CA VAL A 115 -7.61 -12.71 -4.03
C VAL A 115 -6.86 -13.59 -3.02
N VAL A 116 -5.70 -14.12 -3.37
CA VAL A 116 -4.89 -14.95 -2.45
C VAL A 116 -4.47 -14.14 -1.22
N THR A 117 -4.10 -12.87 -1.38
CA THR A 117 -3.71 -12.00 -0.26
C THR A 117 -4.89 -11.71 0.65
N THR A 118 -6.06 -11.41 0.11
CA THR A 118 -7.30 -11.21 0.89
C THR A 118 -7.67 -12.47 1.67
N VAL A 119 -7.56 -13.65 1.07
CA VAL A 119 -7.82 -14.92 1.74
C VAL A 119 -6.84 -15.15 2.90
N VAL A 120 -5.53 -14.94 2.68
CA VAL A 120 -4.52 -15.06 3.73
C VAL A 120 -4.80 -14.09 4.88
N VAL A 121 -5.07 -12.82 4.58
CA VAL A 121 -5.39 -11.81 5.59
C VAL A 121 -6.66 -12.19 6.36
N ALA A 122 -7.70 -12.68 5.69
CA ALA A 122 -8.93 -13.15 6.34
C ALA A 122 -8.66 -14.29 7.33
N PHE A 123 -7.85 -15.29 6.94
CA PHE A 123 -7.43 -16.36 7.85
C PHE A 123 -6.65 -15.86 9.06
N MET A 124 -5.72 -14.90 8.87
CA MET A 124 -4.94 -14.30 9.95
C MET A 124 -5.83 -13.54 10.93
N THR A 125 -6.84 -12.82 10.43
CA THR A 125 -7.79 -12.08 11.27
C THR A 125 -8.69 -13.03 12.07
N THR A 126 -9.13 -14.16 11.49
CA THR A 126 -9.95 -15.14 12.21
C THR A 126 -9.18 -15.96 13.25
N ASN A 127 -7.87 -16.16 13.06
CA ASN A 127 -7.06 -17.01 13.94
C ASN A 127 -6.56 -16.31 15.21
N GLY A 128 -6.61 -14.97 15.30
CA GLY A 128 -6.42 -14.19 16.55
C GLY A 128 -5.07 -14.37 17.30
N ARG A 129 -4.18 -15.24 16.83
CA ARG A 129 -2.85 -15.53 17.37
C ARG A 129 -1.84 -15.48 16.24
N SER A 130 -1.14 -14.36 16.11
CA SER A 130 -0.02 -14.23 15.18
C SER A 130 1.19 -14.95 15.78
N ASN A 131 1.51 -16.14 15.28
CA ASN A 131 2.79 -16.77 15.57
C ASN A 131 3.87 -16.15 14.68
N TRP A 132 5.09 -16.01 15.19
CA TRP A 132 6.25 -15.45 14.46
C TRP A 132 6.49 -16.13 13.09
N LEU A 133 6.02 -17.38 12.95
CA LEU A 133 6.06 -18.19 11.74
C LEU A 133 5.16 -17.65 10.60
N GLU A 134 3.99 -17.07 10.90
CA GLU A 134 3.09 -16.51 9.87
C GLU A 134 3.66 -15.20 9.28
N GLY A 135 4.32 -14.40 10.12
CA GLY A 135 5.09 -13.23 9.67
C GLY A 135 6.29 -13.62 8.79
N ALA A 136 7.00 -14.70 9.15
CA ALA A 136 8.09 -15.23 8.34
C ALA A 136 7.60 -15.74 6.97
N ILE A 137 6.41 -16.36 6.90
CA ILE A 137 5.80 -16.81 5.65
C ILE A 137 5.42 -15.63 4.75
N LEU A 138 4.91 -14.52 5.29
CA LEU A 138 4.59 -13.32 4.51
C LEU A 138 5.85 -12.67 3.91
N ILE A 139 6.94 -12.59 4.68
CA ILE A 139 8.23 -12.07 4.21
C ILE A 139 8.82 -13.03 3.14
N CYS A 140 8.74 -14.33 3.37
CA CYS A 140 9.25 -15.33 2.44
C CYS A 140 8.46 -15.36 1.13
N LYS A 141 7.13 -15.19 1.17
CA LYS A 141 6.29 -15.07 -0.04
C LYS A 141 6.61 -13.81 -0.84
N SER A 142 6.89 -12.70 -0.15
CA SER A 142 7.33 -11.45 -0.77
C SER A 142 8.70 -11.60 -1.44
N GLY A 143 9.60 -12.41 -0.87
CA GLY A 143 10.89 -12.77 -1.45
C GLY A 143 10.82 -13.80 -2.59
N PHE A 144 9.86 -14.73 -2.56
CA PHE A 144 9.70 -15.74 -3.60
C PHE A 144 9.15 -15.16 -4.90
N ALA A 145 8.26 -14.15 -4.83
CA ALA A 145 7.81 -13.38 -5.99
C ALA A 145 8.97 -12.66 -6.72
N TYR A 146 10.06 -12.36 -6.01
CA TYR A 146 11.28 -11.76 -6.56
C TYR A 146 12.14 -12.77 -7.35
N LEU A 147 12.10 -14.05 -6.97
CA LEU A 147 12.89 -15.12 -7.60
C LEU A 147 12.23 -15.70 -8.86
N THR A 148 10.91 -15.56 -9.01
CA THR A 148 10.18 -16.04 -10.20
C THR A 148 10.12 -15.04 -11.35
N HIS A 149 10.66 -13.83 -11.17
CA HIS A 149 10.84 -12.82 -12.23
C HIS A 149 12.34 -12.55 -12.52
N SER A 150 13.20 -13.54 -12.28
CA SER A 150 14.60 -13.59 -12.74
C SER A 150 14.76 -14.54 -13.91
#